data_AF-A0A163ATS8-F1
#
_entry.id   AF-A0A163ATS8-F1
#
_cell.length_a   1.000
_cell.length_b   1.000
_cell.length_c   1.000
_cell.angle_alpha   90.00
_cell.angle_beta   90.00
_cell.angle_gamma   90.00
#
_symmetry.space_group_name_H-M   'P 1'
#
loop_
_entity.id
_entity.type
_entity.pdbx_description
1 polymer ?
#
loop_
_entity_poly.entity_id
_entity_poly.type
_entity_poly.pdbx_seq_one_letter_code
_entity_poly.pdbx_strand_id
1 'polypeptide(L)'
;MYNSCKLFYKLQITYYQNNTTITPEDKIVFELLKEAVAQKFLKNNSASNPDISKWKGQDIISFQEDLQRYTKTSISEKSFYSYFKNSTEKLPRVDILTMLSQYCGYSNWNDFKEKKLSSNVFKKKKRTPKWFVIIVSSLGLVGILLLLIPTKHTFNFCFIDQDRNQPITRIPLDIIILNDKESQFYTKSDSLGCFSWKTTDDYIHFVVQSPYHKTDTIYRIAASENQEYLKVRTNDYALMLHYYANGKIEDWKNRKKELSRMISDDVTIMQILPHGLGIEIYSKNDFINTLTTPTESLKNIEIIESQRKNEQIVKLKFRIKS
;
A
#
# COMPACT_ATOMS: atom_id res chain seq x y z
N MET A 1 -43.74 -20.57 56.92
CA MET A 1 -43.23 -21.94 57.20
C MET A 1 -43.94 -23.00 56.34
N TYR A 2 -44.11 -22.75 55.03
CA TYR A 2 -44.79 -23.67 54.09
C TYR A 2 -44.03 -23.84 52.75
N ASN A 3 -42.94 -23.10 52.54
CA ASN A 3 -42.15 -23.15 51.29
C ASN A 3 -40.86 -24.00 51.38
N SER A 4 -40.38 -24.34 52.58
CA SER A 4 -39.18 -25.18 52.71
C SER A 4 -39.44 -26.68 52.54
N CYS A 5 -40.68 -27.15 52.72
CA CYS A 5 -41.04 -28.56 52.57
C CYS A 5 -41.27 -28.96 51.09
N LYS A 6 -41.65 -28.01 50.23
CA LYS A 6 -41.86 -28.24 48.79
C LYS A 6 -40.54 -28.37 48.00
N LEU A 7 -39.44 -27.79 48.50
CA LEU A 7 -38.12 -27.91 47.87
C LEU A 7 -37.46 -29.27 48.13
N PHE A 8 -37.61 -29.84 49.32
CA PHE A 8 -37.00 -31.15 49.64
C PHE A 8 -37.63 -32.30 48.82
N TYR A 9 -38.95 -32.30 48.63
CA TYR A 9 -39.61 -33.30 47.78
C TYR A 9 -39.28 -33.13 46.28
N LYS A 10 -39.01 -31.90 45.83
CA LYS A 10 -38.63 -31.62 44.43
C LYS A 10 -37.16 -31.99 44.15
N LEU A 11 -36.29 -31.96 45.16
CA LEU A 11 -34.88 -32.33 45.07
C LEU A 11 -34.64 -33.85 45.14
N GLN A 12 -35.49 -34.62 45.82
CA GLN A 12 -35.39 -36.10 45.75
C GLN A 12 -35.92 -36.68 44.43
N ILE A 13 -36.90 -36.03 43.79
CA ILE A 13 -37.46 -36.51 42.50
C ILE A 13 -36.52 -36.18 41.31
N THR A 14 -35.71 -35.11 41.40
CA THR A 14 -34.76 -34.74 40.32
C THR A 14 -33.48 -35.56 40.30
N TYR A 15 -33.15 -36.30 41.38
CA TYR A 15 -31.99 -37.19 41.41
C TYR A 15 -32.26 -38.58 40.80
N TYR A 16 -33.53 -38.95 40.57
CA TYR A 16 -33.94 -40.29 40.10
C TYR A 16 -34.56 -40.33 38.69
N GLN A 17 -34.49 -39.24 37.92
CA GLN A 17 -35.08 -39.14 36.57
C GLN A 17 -34.08 -38.74 35.46
N ASN A 18 -32.78 -38.92 35.68
CA ASN A 18 -31.81 -38.93 34.58
C ASN A 18 -31.65 -40.35 34.06
N ASN A 19 -32.50 -40.76 33.11
CA ASN A 19 -32.20 -41.80 32.11
C ASN A 19 -33.43 -42.05 31.24
N THR A 20 -33.40 -41.62 29.97
CA THR A 20 -33.80 -42.41 28.78
C THR A 20 -33.92 -41.54 27.53
N THR A 21 -32.87 -40.80 27.15
CA THR A 21 -32.70 -40.37 25.75
C THR A 21 -31.27 -40.72 25.32
N ILE A 22 -31.15 -41.80 24.54
CA ILE A 22 -29.88 -42.25 23.96
C ILE A 22 -29.43 -41.17 22.97
N THR A 23 -28.29 -40.53 23.23
CA THR A 23 -27.72 -39.58 22.28
C THR A 23 -26.98 -40.32 21.15
N PRO A 24 -26.88 -39.74 19.93
CA PRO A 24 -26.03 -40.31 18.88
C PRO A 24 -24.57 -40.52 19.33
N GLU A 25 -24.09 -39.68 20.24
CA GLU A 25 -22.75 -39.77 20.85
C GLU A 25 -22.62 -41.04 21.69
N ASP A 26 -23.65 -41.43 22.45
CA ASP A 26 -23.61 -42.65 23.26
C ASP A 26 -23.47 -43.92 22.42
N LYS A 27 -24.07 -43.95 21.22
CA LYS A 27 -23.91 -45.08 20.29
C LYS A 27 -22.47 -45.20 19.80
N ILE A 28 -21.84 -44.07 19.44
CA ILE A 28 -20.44 -44.05 19.00
C ILE A 28 -19.52 -44.50 20.13
N VAL A 29 -19.73 -43.98 21.35
CA VAL A 29 -18.94 -44.38 22.52
C VAL A 29 -19.13 -45.87 22.83
N PHE A 30 -20.33 -46.42 22.64
CA PHE A 30 -20.57 -47.84 22.84
C PHE A 30 -19.83 -48.72 21.83
N GLU A 31 -19.76 -48.33 20.56
CA GLU A 31 -18.92 -49.05 19.58
C GLU A 31 -17.43 -49.01 19.98
N LEU A 32 -16.94 -47.87 20.45
CA LEU A 32 -15.57 -47.78 20.99
C LEU A 32 -15.35 -48.67 22.23
N LEU A 33 -16.40 -48.89 23.03
CA LEU A 33 -16.34 -49.83 24.15
C LEU A 33 -16.23 -51.28 23.65
N LYS A 34 -16.98 -51.67 22.62
CA LYS A 34 -16.87 -53.02 22.02
C LYS A 34 -15.46 -53.29 21.52
N GLU A 35 -14.86 -52.33 20.82
CA GLU A 35 -13.47 -52.43 20.34
C GLU A 35 -12.48 -52.57 21.50
N ALA A 36 -12.63 -51.75 22.54
CA ALA A 36 -11.76 -51.82 23.73
C ALA A 36 -11.88 -53.17 24.45
N VAL A 37 -13.10 -53.72 24.54
CA VAL A 37 -13.36 -55.05 25.12
C VAL A 37 -12.68 -56.14 24.28
N ALA A 38 -12.85 -56.10 22.96
CA ALA A 38 -12.22 -57.05 22.04
C ALA A 38 -10.69 -57.03 22.20
N GLN A 39 -10.10 -55.84 22.19
CA GLN A 39 -8.65 -55.67 22.37
C GLN A 39 -8.18 -56.16 23.74
N LYS A 40 -8.94 -55.91 24.81
CA LYS A 40 -8.58 -56.38 26.16
C LYS A 40 -8.56 -57.90 26.24
N PHE A 41 -9.56 -58.56 25.66
CA PHE A 41 -9.63 -60.02 25.62
C PHE A 41 -8.49 -60.64 24.81
N LEU A 42 -8.25 -60.11 23.60
CA LEU A 42 -7.24 -60.63 22.68
C LEU A 42 -5.79 -60.44 23.16
N LYS A 43 -5.55 -59.67 24.23
CA LYS A 43 -4.21 -59.57 24.84
C LYS A 43 -3.76 -60.86 25.52
N ASN A 44 -4.70 -61.59 26.11
CA ASN A 44 -4.41 -62.77 26.94
C ASN A 44 -5.08 -64.04 26.43
N ASN A 45 -5.99 -63.93 25.46
CA ASN A 45 -6.77 -65.01 24.90
C ASN A 45 -6.75 -64.95 23.37
N SER A 46 -7.09 -66.05 22.70
CA SER A 46 -7.25 -66.13 21.25
C SER A 46 -8.73 -66.29 20.88
N ALA A 47 -9.16 -65.69 19.78
CA ALA A 47 -10.51 -65.84 19.23
C ALA A 47 -10.46 -66.12 17.73
N SER A 48 -11.52 -66.69 17.17
CA SER A 48 -11.62 -66.96 15.72
C SER A 48 -11.54 -65.72 14.82
N ASN A 49 -11.80 -64.53 15.37
CA ASN A 49 -11.74 -63.26 14.64
C ASN A 49 -11.31 -62.10 15.55
N PRO A 50 -10.56 -61.10 15.07
CA PRO A 50 -10.28 -59.89 15.85
C PRO A 50 -11.53 -59.05 16.16
N ASP A 51 -12.56 -59.13 15.30
CA ASP A 51 -13.82 -58.41 15.48
C ASP A 51 -14.78 -59.20 16.37
N ILE A 52 -15.10 -58.64 17.54
CA ILE A 52 -16.01 -59.23 18.54
C ILE A 52 -17.41 -59.49 18.00
N SER A 53 -17.87 -58.73 16.99
CA SER A 53 -19.15 -58.98 16.34
C SER A 53 -19.17 -60.29 15.57
N LYS A 54 -18.02 -60.92 15.29
CA LYS A 54 -17.91 -62.18 14.54
C LYS A 54 -17.78 -63.42 15.42
N TRP A 55 -17.53 -63.28 16.71
CA TRP A 55 -17.37 -64.40 17.67
C TRP A 55 -18.61 -65.28 17.78
N LYS A 56 -18.44 -66.60 17.84
CA LYS A 56 -19.54 -67.58 17.93
C LYS A 56 -19.12 -68.74 18.84
N GLY A 57 -20.10 -69.40 19.46
CA GLY A 57 -19.89 -70.63 20.22
C GLY A 57 -18.77 -70.50 21.25
N GLN A 58 -17.67 -71.23 21.05
CA GLN A 58 -16.54 -71.29 21.99
C GLN A 58 -15.90 -69.92 22.26
N ASP A 59 -15.82 -69.01 21.28
CA ASP A 59 -15.28 -67.67 21.50
C ASP A 59 -16.09 -66.88 22.54
N ILE A 60 -17.42 -67.04 22.50
CA ILE A 60 -18.35 -66.35 23.42
C ILE A 60 -18.19 -66.93 24.84
N ILE A 61 -18.10 -68.26 24.96
CA ILE A 61 -17.92 -68.96 26.23
C ILE A 61 -16.60 -68.54 26.88
N SER A 62 -15.49 -68.59 26.13
CA SER A 62 -14.18 -68.18 26.62
C SER A 62 -14.14 -66.70 27.02
N PHE A 63 -14.83 -65.83 26.26
CA PHE A 63 -15.00 -64.43 26.67
C PHE A 63 -15.81 -64.29 27.97
N GLN A 64 -16.90 -65.03 28.12
CA GLN A 64 -17.74 -65.00 29.32
C GLN A 64 -16.98 -65.45 30.58
N GLU A 65 -16.14 -66.47 30.46
CA GLU A 65 -15.29 -66.98 31.53
C GLU A 65 -14.21 -65.96 31.93
N ASP A 66 -13.52 -65.38 30.94
CA ASP A 66 -12.51 -64.36 31.18
C ASP A 66 -13.13 -63.11 31.82
N LEU A 67 -14.26 -62.64 31.28
CA LEU A 67 -15.02 -61.52 31.81
C LEU A 67 -15.44 -61.76 33.26
N GLN A 68 -15.99 -62.95 33.57
CA GLN A 68 -16.37 -63.33 34.93
C GLN A 68 -15.19 -63.36 35.89
N ARG A 69 -14.00 -63.77 35.42
CA ARG A 69 -12.78 -63.75 36.23
C ARG A 69 -12.38 -62.34 36.68
N TYR A 70 -12.60 -61.33 35.84
CA TYR A 70 -12.23 -59.93 36.15
C TYR A 70 -13.32 -59.16 36.91
N THR A 71 -14.59 -59.31 36.53
CA THR A 71 -15.68 -58.48 37.07
C THR A 71 -16.57 -59.21 38.08
N LYS A 72 -16.33 -60.50 38.31
CA LYS A 72 -17.18 -61.42 39.11
C LYS A 72 -18.61 -61.58 38.58
N THR A 73 -18.89 -61.05 37.40
CA THR A 73 -20.19 -61.00 36.74
C THR A 73 -19.97 -61.34 35.26
N SER A 74 -20.98 -61.94 34.62
CA SER A 74 -20.89 -62.29 33.20
C SER A 74 -22.11 -61.78 32.45
N ILE A 75 -22.01 -61.77 31.12
CA ILE A 75 -23.14 -61.46 30.25
C ILE A 75 -23.78 -62.76 29.78
N SER A 76 -25.11 -62.77 29.61
CA SER A 76 -25.78 -63.91 28.99
C SER A 76 -25.43 -63.99 27.50
N GLU A 77 -25.45 -65.20 26.92
CA GLU A 77 -25.26 -65.40 25.49
C GLU A 77 -26.28 -64.59 24.67
N LYS A 78 -27.54 -64.55 25.12
CA LYS A 78 -28.59 -63.72 24.53
C LYS A 78 -28.23 -62.23 24.52
N SER A 79 -27.65 -61.71 25.61
CA SER A 79 -27.19 -60.31 25.67
C SER A 79 -26.00 -60.08 24.73
N PHE A 80 -25.09 -61.04 24.60
CA PHE A 80 -23.99 -60.95 23.66
C PHE A 80 -24.51 -60.82 22.22
N TYR A 81 -25.38 -61.73 21.77
CA TYR A 81 -26.00 -61.63 20.45
C TYR A 81 -26.81 -60.35 20.27
N SER A 82 -27.52 -59.90 21.30
CA SER A 82 -28.29 -58.67 21.20
C SER A 82 -27.40 -57.46 20.91
N TYR A 83 -26.30 -57.29 21.65
CA TYR A 83 -25.55 -56.02 21.63
C TYR A 83 -24.27 -56.03 20.79
N PHE A 84 -23.61 -57.18 20.61
CA PHE A 84 -22.34 -57.27 19.88
C PHE A 84 -22.52 -57.69 18.43
N LYS A 85 -23.57 -58.45 18.08
CA LYS A 85 -23.80 -58.95 16.71
C LYS A 85 -24.63 -58.03 15.84
N ASN A 86 -25.62 -57.38 16.45
CA ASN A 86 -26.58 -56.53 15.75
C ASN A 86 -26.28 -55.05 16.02
N SER A 87 -26.53 -54.19 15.03
CA SER A 87 -26.55 -52.74 15.25
C SER A 87 -27.79 -52.39 16.07
N THR A 88 -27.66 -52.32 17.40
CA THR A 88 -28.82 -52.10 18.26
C THR A 88 -29.32 -50.67 18.17
N GLU A 89 -30.63 -50.50 18.02
CA GLU A 89 -31.27 -49.18 18.10
C GLU A 89 -31.15 -48.61 19.53
N LYS A 90 -31.08 -49.49 20.53
CA LYS A 90 -31.00 -49.19 21.96
C LYS A 90 -29.69 -49.66 22.58
N LEU A 91 -29.19 -48.91 23.57
CA LEU A 91 -28.01 -49.29 24.34
C LEU A 91 -28.31 -50.45 25.32
N PRO A 92 -27.28 -51.22 25.71
CA PRO A 92 -27.39 -52.12 26.85
C PRO A 92 -27.79 -51.41 28.15
N ARG A 93 -28.34 -52.16 29.09
CA ARG A 93 -28.57 -51.69 30.45
C ARG A 93 -27.25 -51.20 31.08
N VAL A 94 -27.35 -50.22 31.97
CA VAL A 94 -26.18 -49.58 32.61
C VAL A 94 -25.27 -50.60 33.32
N ASP A 95 -25.83 -51.66 33.89
CA ASP A 95 -25.05 -52.72 34.55
C ASP A 95 -24.11 -53.44 33.56
N ILE A 96 -24.60 -53.75 32.35
CA ILE A 96 -23.79 -54.38 31.30
C ILE A 96 -22.70 -53.40 30.84
N LEU A 97 -23.05 -52.14 30.61
CA LEU A 97 -22.09 -51.11 30.21
C LEU A 97 -20.99 -50.90 31.26
N THR A 98 -21.38 -50.89 32.53
CA THR A 98 -20.47 -50.71 33.68
C THR A 98 -19.51 -51.88 33.79
N MET A 99 -20.02 -53.11 33.72
CA MET A 99 -19.21 -54.32 33.79
C MET A 99 -18.19 -54.39 32.63
N LEU A 100 -18.62 -54.09 31.40
CA LEU A 100 -17.71 -54.05 30.24
C LEU A 100 -16.66 -52.94 30.37
N SER A 101 -17.03 -51.79 30.93
CA SER A 101 -16.08 -50.70 31.20
C SER A 101 -15.04 -51.11 32.26
N GLN A 102 -15.48 -51.81 33.31
CA GLN A 102 -14.60 -52.37 34.35
C GLN A 102 -13.63 -53.41 33.81
N TYR A 103 -14.10 -54.29 32.94
CA TYR A 103 -13.24 -55.24 32.23
C TYR A 103 -12.10 -54.53 31.47
N CYS A 104 -12.40 -53.36 30.87
CA CYS A 104 -11.42 -52.51 30.19
C CYS A 104 -10.54 -51.65 31.12
N GLY A 105 -10.73 -51.71 32.45
CA GLY A 105 -9.94 -50.97 33.44
C GLY A 105 -10.51 -49.59 33.81
N TYR A 106 -11.78 -49.31 33.52
CA TYR A 106 -12.47 -48.08 33.89
C TYR A 106 -13.38 -48.30 35.09
N SER A 107 -13.67 -47.26 35.89
CA SER A 107 -14.47 -47.44 37.11
C SER A 107 -15.93 -47.82 36.82
N ASN A 108 -16.53 -47.21 35.79
CA ASN A 108 -17.90 -47.46 35.33
C ASN A 108 -18.11 -46.90 33.90
N TRP A 109 -19.33 -47.03 33.37
CA TRP A 109 -19.68 -46.53 32.03
C TRP A 109 -19.44 -45.03 31.85
N ASN A 110 -19.75 -44.21 32.86
CA ASN A 110 -19.57 -42.76 32.76
C ASN A 110 -18.08 -42.38 32.71
N ASP A 111 -17.23 -43.04 33.50
CA ASP A 111 -15.77 -42.85 33.45
C ASP A 111 -15.20 -43.19 32.06
N PHE A 112 -15.67 -44.28 31.45
CA PHE A 112 -15.30 -44.61 30.07
C PHE A 112 -15.76 -43.53 29.08
N LYS A 113 -17.02 -43.11 29.18
CA LYS A 113 -17.63 -42.12 28.29
C LYS A 113 -16.91 -40.77 28.37
N GLU A 114 -16.66 -40.25 29.57
CA GLU A 114 -15.99 -38.96 29.76
C GLU A 114 -14.56 -38.96 29.20
N LYS A 115 -13.80 -40.02 29.45
CA LYS A 115 -12.43 -40.16 28.92
C LYS A 115 -12.40 -40.27 27.39
N LYS A 116 -13.37 -40.96 26.78
CA LYS A 116 -13.44 -41.09 25.31
C LYS A 116 -13.94 -39.81 24.63
N LEU A 117 -14.92 -39.12 25.20
CA LEU A 117 -15.41 -37.85 24.67
C LEU A 117 -14.38 -36.72 24.80
N SER A 118 -13.53 -36.77 25.82
CA SER A 118 -12.46 -35.80 26.06
C SER A 118 -11.20 -36.06 25.22
N SER A 119 -11.06 -37.25 24.63
CA SER A 119 -9.98 -37.57 23.69
C SER A 119 -10.23 -36.90 22.33
N ASN A 120 -9.17 -36.55 21.58
CA ASN A 120 -9.18 -35.74 20.34
C ASN A 120 -10.12 -36.23 19.19
N VAL A 121 -10.88 -37.31 19.37
CA VAL A 121 -11.83 -37.89 18.42
C VAL A 121 -13.01 -36.95 18.12
N PHE A 122 -13.42 -36.08 19.07
CA PHE A 122 -14.59 -35.19 18.90
C PHE A 122 -14.25 -33.70 18.71
N LYS A 123 -12.97 -33.32 18.54
CA LYS A 123 -12.62 -31.93 18.19
C LYS A 123 -13.07 -31.65 16.76
N LYS A 124 -14.21 -30.96 16.60
CA LYS A 124 -14.73 -30.48 15.30
C LYS A 124 -13.62 -29.78 14.52
N LYS A 125 -13.24 -30.33 13.36
CA LYS A 125 -12.35 -29.68 12.39
C LYS A 125 -13.03 -28.39 11.92
N LYS A 126 -12.57 -27.22 12.40
CA LYS A 126 -13.10 -25.91 11.98
C LYS A 126 -12.89 -25.77 10.46
N ARG A 127 -13.95 -25.89 9.67
CA ARG A 127 -13.92 -25.60 8.23
C ARG A 127 -13.80 -24.08 8.08
N THR A 128 -12.69 -23.62 7.51
CA THR A 128 -12.56 -22.22 7.08
C THR A 128 -13.64 -21.95 6.03
N PRO A 129 -14.51 -20.96 6.25
CA PRO A 129 -15.65 -20.75 5.38
C PRO A 129 -15.15 -20.15 4.05
N LYS A 130 -15.58 -20.72 2.91
CA LYS A 130 -15.02 -20.42 1.56
C LYS A 130 -15.02 -18.92 1.18
N TRP A 131 -15.94 -18.13 1.75
CA TRP A 131 -15.98 -16.67 1.57
C TRP A 131 -14.71 -15.95 2.06
N PHE A 132 -14.02 -16.51 3.05
CA PHE A 132 -12.78 -15.93 3.56
C PHE A 132 -11.64 -16.00 2.53
N VAL A 133 -11.60 -17.06 1.72
CA VAL A 133 -10.62 -17.20 0.63
C VAL A 133 -10.90 -16.18 -0.48
N ILE A 134 -12.18 -15.94 -0.78
CA ILE A 134 -12.60 -14.96 -1.80
C ILE A 134 -12.23 -13.54 -1.34
N ILE A 135 -12.47 -13.20 -0.06
CA ILE A 135 -12.11 -11.89 0.50
C ILE A 135 -10.60 -11.68 0.52
N VAL A 136 -9.81 -12.68 0.92
CA VAL A 136 -8.34 -12.55 0.92
C VAL A 136 -7.80 -12.43 -0.51
N SER A 137 -8.38 -13.17 -1.46
CA SER A 137 -8.00 -13.08 -2.87
C SER A 137 -8.36 -11.73 -3.49
N SER A 138 -9.52 -11.16 -3.16
CA SER A 138 -9.91 -9.84 -3.67
C SER A 138 -9.08 -8.72 -3.05
N LEU A 139 -8.77 -8.78 -1.74
CA LEU A 139 -7.85 -7.84 -1.10
C LEU A 139 -6.44 -7.92 -1.72
N GLY A 140 -5.95 -9.12 -2.00
CA GLY A 140 -4.65 -9.31 -2.65
C GLY A 140 -4.61 -8.68 -4.04
N LEU A 141 -5.66 -8.86 -4.83
CA LEU A 141 -5.76 -8.29 -6.18
C LEU A 141 -5.83 -6.75 -6.15
N VAL A 142 -6.57 -6.19 -5.20
CA VAL A 142 -6.62 -4.73 -4.97
C VAL A 142 -5.26 -4.20 -4.53
N GLY A 143 -4.56 -4.91 -3.64
CA GLY A 143 -3.21 -4.54 -3.20
C GLY A 143 -2.21 -4.50 -4.35
N ILE A 144 -2.25 -5.50 -5.26
CA ILE A 144 -1.40 -5.52 -6.46
C ILE A 144 -1.74 -4.36 -7.40
N LEU A 145 -3.02 -4.04 -7.56
CA LEU A 145 -3.46 -2.90 -8.39
C LEU A 145 -2.96 -1.55 -7.84
N LEU A 146 -2.91 -1.40 -6.52
CA LEU A 146 -2.41 -0.18 -5.88
C LEU A 146 -0.89 0.00 -6.07
N LEU A 147 -0.12 -1.09 -6.23
CA LEU A 147 1.32 -1.02 -6.52
C LEU A 147 1.65 -0.59 -7.96
N LEU A 148 0.67 -0.64 -8.88
CA LEU A 148 0.86 -0.24 -10.28
C LEU A 148 0.63 1.26 -10.53
N ILE A 149 0.27 2.05 -9.52
CA ILE A 149 0.09 3.49 -9.66
C ILE A 149 1.48 4.15 -9.77
N PRO A 150 1.81 4.83 -10.89
CA PRO A 150 3.11 5.45 -11.05
C PRO A 150 3.31 6.55 -10.00
N THR A 151 4.46 6.51 -9.33
CA THR A 151 4.88 7.58 -8.41
C THR A 151 5.16 8.85 -9.19
N LYS A 152 4.74 10.00 -8.65
CA LYS A 152 5.02 11.30 -9.25
C LYS A 152 6.07 12.01 -8.42
N HIS A 153 7.15 12.42 -9.07
CA HIS A 153 8.19 13.27 -8.52
C HIS A 153 7.77 14.73 -8.64
N THR A 154 8.10 15.52 -7.61
CA THR A 154 7.85 16.96 -7.61
C THR A 154 9.17 17.68 -7.41
N PHE A 155 9.56 18.50 -8.38
CA PHE A 155 10.75 19.33 -8.33
C PHE A 155 10.38 20.76 -7.95
N ASN A 156 11.10 21.35 -7.00
CA ASN A 156 10.86 22.71 -6.52
C ASN A 156 12.14 23.52 -6.63
N PHE A 157 12.12 24.59 -7.43
CA PHE A 157 13.28 25.46 -7.64
C PHE A 157 12.94 26.91 -7.34
N CYS A 158 13.88 27.63 -6.74
CA CYS A 158 13.83 29.08 -6.60
C CYS A 158 15.08 29.72 -7.18
N PHE A 159 14.92 30.82 -7.90
CA PHE A 159 16.00 31.47 -8.61
C PHE A 159 16.59 32.63 -7.80
N ILE A 160 17.91 32.61 -7.64
CA ILE A 160 18.70 33.63 -6.96
C ILE A 160 19.60 34.31 -7.99
N ASP A 161 19.63 35.63 -7.97
CA ASP A 161 20.58 36.43 -8.73
C ASP A 161 22.00 36.16 -8.21
N GLN A 162 22.89 35.66 -9.06
CA GLN A 162 24.23 35.24 -8.64
C GLN A 162 25.06 36.38 -8.05
N ASP A 163 24.90 37.60 -8.56
CA ASP A 163 25.75 38.74 -8.21
C ASP A 163 25.22 39.45 -6.97
N ARG A 164 23.89 39.54 -6.83
CA ARG A 164 23.23 40.16 -5.68
C ARG A 164 22.97 39.19 -4.54
N ASN A 165 23.04 37.90 -4.80
CA ASN A 165 22.65 36.82 -3.91
C ASN A 165 21.24 37.05 -3.29
N GLN A 166 20.31 37.52 -4.12
CA GLN A 166 18.92 37.84 -3.75
C GLN A 166 17.93 37.10 -4.66
N PRO A 167 16.73 36.73 -4.16
CA PRO A 167 15.69 36.11 -4.98
C PRO A 167 15.25 37.00 -6.15
N ILE A 168 15.00 36.39 -7.31
CA ILE A 168 14.53 37.10 -8.50
C ILE A 168 12.99 37.15 -8.50
N THR A 169 12.41 38.18 -7.86
CA THR A 169 10.94 38.29 -7.68
C THR A 169 10.27 39.36 -8.55
N ARG A 170 11.05 40.32 -9.05
CA ARG A 170 10.52 41.48 -9.78
C ARG A 170 10.15 41.18 -11.23
N ILE A 171 10.75 40.12 -11.79
CA ILE A 171 10.61 39.77 -13.20
C ILE A 171 10.40 38.25 -13.25
N PRO A 172 9.29 37.76 -13.82
CA PRO A 172 9.07 36.34 -13.94
C PRO A 172 10.08 35.75 -14.93
N LEU A 173 10.78 34.70 -14.52
CA LEU A 173 11.68 33.95 -15.39
C LEU A 173 10.86 33.02 -16.28
N ASP A 174 11.22 32.94 -17.55
CA ASP A 174 10.67 31.95 -18.47
C ASP A 174 11.36 30.60 -18.24
N ILE A 175 10.55 29.56 -18.11
CA ILE A 175 10.99 28.19 -17.86
C ILE A 175 10.44 27.32 -18.98
N ILE A 176 11.33 26.68 -19.71
CA ILE A 176 11.01 25.82 -20.85
C ILE A 176 11.40 24.40 -20.48
N ILE A 177 10.42 23.55 -20.17
CA ILE A 177 10.65 22.14 -19.86
C ILE A 177 10.96 21.39 -21.15
N LEU A 178 12.06 20.65 -21.14
CA LEU A 178 12.58 19.84 -22.23
C LEU A 178 12.28 18.36 -21.94
N ASN A 179 11.10 17.90 -22.35
CA ASN A 179 10.74 16.49 -22.26
C ASN A 179 11.38 15.68 -23.38
N ASP A 180 11.67 14.41 -23.11
CA ASP A 180 12.12 13.48 -24.15
C ASP A 180 10.92 13.09 -25.02
N LYS A 181 11.07 13.23 -26.35
CA LYS A 181 10.07 12.83 -27.37
C LYS A 181 8.72 13.58 -27.33
N GLU A 182 8.58 14.58 -26.47
CA GLU A 182 7.41 15.46 -26.42
C GLU A 182 7.79 16.90 -26.75
N SER A 183 6.79 17.71 -27.11
CA SER A 183 6.98 19.14 -27.33
C SER A 183 7.32 19.85 -26.03
N GLN A 184 8.06 20.96 -26.15
CA GLN A 184 8.46 21.79 -25.01
C GLN A 184 7.23 22.37 -24.28
N PHE A 185 7.30 22.38 -22.95
CA PHE A 185 6.29 23.02 -22.12
C PHE A 185 6.80 24.34 -21.57
N TYR A 186 5.98 25.38 -21.62
CA TYR A 186 6.35 26.73 -21.21
C TYR A 186 5.62 27.10 -19.92
N THR A 187 6.38 27.53 -18.93
CA THR A 187 5.86 28.11 -17.68
C THR A 187 6.71 29.29 -17.24
N LYS A 188 6.27 30.00 -16.21
CA LYS A 188 6.97 31.13 -15.63
C LYS A 188 7.18 30.92 -14.13
N SER A 189 8.21 31.55 -13.58
CA SER A 189 8.36 31.62 -12.13
C SER A 189 7.22 32.42 -11.51
N ASP A 190 6.85 32.06 -10.29
CA ASP A 190 5.86 32.77 -9.48
C ASP A 190 6.40 34.09 -8.92
N SER A 191 5.59 34.78 -8.11
CA SER A 191 5.95 36.05 -7.47
C SER A 191 7.07 35.93 -6.42
N LEU A 192 7.38 34.72 -5.96
CA LEU A 192 8.50 34.43 -5.06
C LEU A 192 9.77 34.09 -5.84
N GLY A 193 9.72 34.06 -7.17
CA GLY A 193 10.84 33.69 -8.02
C GLY A 193 11.08 32.18 -8.05
N CYS A 194 10.03 31.39 -7.81
CA CYS A 194 10.09 29.93 -7.71
C CYS A 194 9.21 29.25 -8.76
N PHE A 195 9.44 27.96 -8.99
CA PHE A 195 8.51 27.12 -9.74
C PHE A 195 8.53 25.67 -9.24
N SER A 196 7.40 25.00 -9.43
CA SER A 196 7.21 23.60 -9.12
C SER A 196 6.81 22.82 -10.36
N TRP A 197 7.43 21.66 -10.57
CA TRP A 197 7.13 20.77 -11.69
C TRP A 197 6.87 19.35 -11.20
N LYS A 198 5.77 18.75 -11.66
CA LYS A 198 5.36 17.39 -11.28
C LYS A 198 5.43 16.48 -12.48
N THR A 199 6.28 15.46 -12.43
CA THR A 199 6.46 14.48 -13.52
C THR A 199 6.50 13.05 -12.95
N THR A 200 6.27 12.06 -13.80
CA THR A 200 6.54 10.65 -13.49
C THR A 200 8.01 10.28 -13.71
N ASP A 201 8.78 11.15 -14.38
CA ASP A 201 10.20 10.91 -14.63
C ASP A 201 11.04 11.15 -13.37
N ASP A 202 12.14 10.42 -13.27
CA ASP A 202 13.14 10.58 -12.19
C ASP A 202 14.04 11.80 -12.41
N TYR A 203 13.79 12.61 -13.44
CA TYR A 203 14.59 13.78 -13.77
C TYR A 203 13.74 14.94 -14.29
N ILE A 204 14.36 16.12 -14.32
CA ILE A 204 13.83 17.30 -14.98
C ILE A 204 14.96 17.94 -15.78
N HIS A 205 14.64 18.33 -17.01
CA HIS A 205 15.52 19.05 -17.91
C HIS A 205 14.79 20.30 -18.39
N PHE A 206 15.34 21.49 -18.16
CA PHE A 206 14.67 22.72 -18.53
C PHE A 206 15.64 23.85 -18.84
N VAL A 207 15.18 24.81 -19.65
CA VAL A 207 15.88 26.08 -19.89
C VAL A 207 15.24 27.15 -19.01
N VAL A 208 16.08 27.95 -18.35
CA VAL A 208 15.65 29.16 -17.64
C VAL A 208 16.21 30.38 -18.35
N GLN A 209 15.38 31.39 -18.57
CA GLN A 209 15.81 32.65 -19.18
C GLN A 209 14.99 33.84 -18.68
N SER A 210 15.59 35.02 -18.77
CA SER A 210 14.91 36.29 -18.51
C SER A 210 15.52 37.39 -19.38
N PRO A 211 14.88 38.55 -19.54
CA PRO A 211 15.45 39.66 -20.31
C PRO A 211 16.79 40.19 -19.76
N TYR A 212 17.05 40.02 -18.46
CA TYR A 212 18.21 40.61 -17.77
C TYR A 212 19.17 39.56 -17.19
N HIS A 213 18.88 38.28 -17.37
CA HIS A 213 19.73 37.17 -16.91
C HIS A 213 20.18 36.33 -18.11
N LYS A 214 21.31 35.63 -17.96
CA LYS A 214 21.80 34.71 -18.99
C LYS A 214 20.90 33.47 -19.03
N THR A 215 20.58 33.02 -20.23
CA THR A 215 19.93 31.73 -20.43
C THR A 215 20.82 30.62 -19.90
N ASP A 216 20.23 29.69 -19.15
CA ASP A 216 20.91 28.50 -18.63
C ASP A 216 20.04 27.26 -18.86
N THR A 217 20.68 26.11 -19.02
CA THR A 217 20.02 24.81 -19.20
C THR A 217 20.33 23.92 -18.01
N ILE A 218 19.30 23.55 -17.27
CA ILE A 218 19.40 22.86 -16.00
C ILE A 218 18.90 21.43 -16.16
N TYR A 219 19.71 20.49 -15.71
CA TYR A 219 19.36 19.08 -15.58
C TYR A 219 19.48 18.66 -14.12
N ARG A 220 18.44 18.01 -13.58
CA ARG A 220 18.39 17.50 -12.21
C ARG A 220 17.72 16.15 -12.15
N ILE A 221 18.27 15.28 -11.31
CA ILE A 221 17.69 13.98 -10.98
C ILE A 221 16.96 14.14 -9.65
N ALA A 222 15.84 13.44 -9.48
CA ALA A 222 15.02 13.43 -8.27
C ALA A 222 15.83 12.84 -7.10
N ALA A 223 16.52 13.71 -6.36
CA ALA A 223 17.35 13.33 -5.22
C ALA A 223 16.91 13.99 -3.90
N SER A 224 16.05 15.01 -3.94
CA SER A 224 15.68 15.83 -2.77
C SER A 224 14.21 16.26 -2.83
N GLU A 225 13.48 16.02 -1.73
CA GLU A 225 12.12 16.56 -1.52
C GLU A 225 12.13 18.06 -1.21
N ASN A 226 13.31 18.62 -0.89
CA ASN A 226 13.46 20.02 -0.50
C ASN A 226 13.63 20.95 -1.71
N GLN A 227 13.17 22.18 -1.52
CA GLN A 227 13.34 23.30 -2.44
C GLN A 227 14.82 23.58 -2.72
N GLU A 228 15.22 23.57 -3.99
CA GLU A 228 16.57 23.90 -4.45
C GLU A 228 16.67 25.36 -4.87
N TYR A 229 17.77 26.03 -4.50
CA TYR A 229 18.05 27.40 -4.93
C TYR A 229 19.07 27.41 -6.08
N LEU A 230 18.62 27.84 -7.27
CA LEU A 230 19.43 27.92 -8.47
C LEU A 230 19.97 29.34 -8.66
N LYS A 231 21.30 29.47 -8.78
CA LYS A 231 21.93 30.76 -9.06
C LYS A 231 21.91 31.05 -10.56
N VAL A 232 21.30 32.16 -10.94
CA VAL A 232 21.23 32.61 -12.33
C VAL A 232 22.12 33.84 -12.51
N ARG A 233 22.95 33.83 -13.54
CA ARG A 233 23.90 34.92 -13.83
C ARG A 233 23.21 36.10 -14.48
N THR A 234 23.63 37.30 -14.11
CA THR A 234 23.19 38.52 -14.79
C THR A 234 23.68 38.55 -16.24
N ASN A 235 22.86 39.14 -17.11
CA ASN A 235 23.28 39.51 -18.45
C ASN A 235 23.76 40.97 -18.44
N ASP A 236 25.04 41.15 -18.16
CA ASP A 236 25.69 42.46 -17.98
C ASP A 236 25.39 43.42 -19.14
N TYR A 237 25.28 42.90 -20.35
CA TYR A 237 25.02 43.67 -21.57
C TYR A 237 23.56 44.15 -21.65
N ALA A 238 22.59 43.29 -21.30
CA ALA A 238 21.19 43.69 -21.26
C ALA A 238 20.94 44.68 -20.12
N LEU A 239 21.57 44.46 -18.97
CA LEU A 239 21.50 45.38 -17.84
C LEU A 239 22.15 46.73 -18.18
N MET A 240 23.31 46.72 -18.82
CA MET A 240 24.00 47.93 -19.26
C MET A 240 23.22 48.65 -20.36
N LEU A 241 22.59 47.95 -21.31
CA LEU A 241 21.68 48.56 -22.28
C LEU A 241 20.52 49.28 -21.59
N HIS A 242 19.90 48.64 -20.60
CA HIS A 242 18.84 49.28 -19.82
C HIS A 242 19.34 50.50 -19.03
N TYR A 243 20.54 50.41 -18.45
CA TYR A 243 21.18 51.55 -17.80
C TYR A 243 21.46 52.69 -18.81
N TYR A 244 21.93 52.35 -20.01
CA TYR A 244 22.18 53.31 -21.07
C TYR A 244 20.90 53.85 -21.74
N ALA A 245 19.77 53.17 -21.64
CA ALA A 245 18.50 53.75 -22.04
C ALA A 245 17.99 54.77 -21.00
N ASN A 246 18.25 54.53 -19.72
CA ASN A 246 17.57 55.23 -18.62
C ASN A 246 18.46 56.21 -17.84
N GLY A 247 19.77 56.28 -18.09
CA GLY A 247 20.74 57.14 -17.38
C GLY A 247 21.11 58.44 -18.11
N LYS A 248 21.57 59.46 -17.36
CA LYS A 248 22.04 60.77 -17.89
C LYS A 248 23.22 60.59 -18.87
N ILE A 249 23.28 61.43 -19.91
CA ILE A 249 24.28 61.37 -20.99
C ILE A 249 25.31 62.49 -20.77
N GLU A 250 26.42 62.22 -20.11
CA GLU A 250 27.53 63.18 -19.95
C GLU A 250 28.65 62.94 -20.98
N ASP A 251 28.98 61.69 -21.29
CA ASP A 251 30.03 61.31 -22.24
C ASP A 251 29.49 60.44 -23.39
N TRP A 252 28.78 61.09 -24.32
CA TRP A 252 28.09 60.42 -25.43
C TRP A 252 29.04 59.66 -26.37
N LYS A 253 30.27 60.15 -26.55
CA LYS A 253 31.22 59.59 -27.52
C LYS A 253 31.79 58.27 -27.04
N ASN A 254 32.14 58.17 -25.76
CA ASN A 254 32.60 56.91 -25.16
C ASN A 254 31.47 55.89 -25.09
N ARG A 255 30.25 56.32 -24.73
CA ARG A 255 29.06 55.44 -24.69
C ARG A 255 28.72 54.85 -26.06
N LYS A 256 28.79 55.66 -27.13
CA LYS A 256 28.60 55.18 -28.51
C LYS A 256 29.60 54.08 -28.89
N LYS A 257 30.87 54.25 -28.49
CA LYS A 257 31.94 53.28 -28.77
C LYS A 257 31.72 51.96 -28.03
N GLU A 258 31.31 52.02 -26.77
CA GLU A 258 31.01 50.84 -25.96
C GLU A 258 29.81 50.08 -26.53
N LEU A 259 28.68 50.74 -26.76
CA LEU A 259 27.50 50.15 -27.40
C LEU A 259 27.85 49.48 -28.73
N SER A 260 28.71 50.10 -29.53
CA SER A 260 29.14 49.55 -30.83
C SER A 260 29.96 48.26 -30.70
N ARG A 261 30.66 48.03 -29.59
CA ARG A 261 31.39 46.76 -29.33
C ARG A 261 30.45 45.65 -28.85
N MET A 262 29.41 46.03 -28.12
CA MET A 262 28.48 45.13 -27.46
C MET A 262 27.42 44.54 -28.37
N ILE A 263 27.08 45.27 -29.44
CA ILE A 263 26.06 44.90 -30.40
C ILE A 263 26.74 44.38 -31.67
N SER A 264 26.32 43.21 -32.15
CA SER A 264 26.89 42.62 -33.37
C SER A 264 26.54 43.44 -34.61
N ASP A 265 27.38 43.39 -35.65
CA ASP A 265 27.11 44.09 -36.91
C ASP A 265 25.90 43.50 -37.68
N ASP A 266 25.57 42.23 -37.43
CA ASP A 266 24.43 41.49 -38.00
C ASP A 266 23.20 41.44 -37.06
N VAL A 267 23.15 42.32 -36.05
CA VAL A 267 22.07 42.34 -35.05
C VAL A 267 20.68 42.56 -35.68
N THR A 268 19.68 41.86 -35.16
CA THR A 268 18.26 42.17 -35.41
C THR A 268 17.65 42.88 -34.20
N ILE A 269 17.28 44.15 -34.34
CA ILE A 269 16.73 44.99 -33.27
C ILE A 269 15.27 45.33 -33.58
N MET A 270 14.35 44.99 -32.68
CA MET A 270 12.91 45.17 -32.86
C MET A 270 12.29 45.95 -31.70
N GLN A 271 11.60 47.04 -32.01
CA GLN A 271 10.74 47.75 -31.07
C GLN A 271 9.28 47.31 -31.27
N ILE A 272 8.62 46.88 -30.19
CA ILE A 272 7.18 46.66 -30.18
C ILE A 272 6.49 47.99 -29.91
N LEU A 273 5.68 48.45 -30.87
CA LEU A 273 4.90 49.67 -30.71
C LEU A 273 3.66 49.43 -29.84
N PRO A 274 3.22 50.43 -29.05
CA PRO A 274 2.00 50.32 -28.24
C PRO A 274 0.75 50.22 -29.13
N HIS A 275 -0.37 49.81 -28.52
CA HIS A 275 -1.69 49.77 -29.18
C HIS A 275 -1.78 48.92 -30.46
N GLY A 276 -0.91 47.94 -30.64
CA GLY A 276 -0.93 47.06 -31.81
C GLY A 276 -0.48 47.74 -33.10
N LEU A 277 0.22 48.89 -33.01
CA LEU A 277 0.74 49.63 -34.17
C LEU A 277 1.86 48.89 -34.93
N GLY A 278 2.27 47.71 -34.46
CA GLY A 278 3.20 46.82 -35.15
C GLY A 278 4.59 46.80 -34.52
N ILE A 279 5.59 46.55 -35.37
CA ILE A 279 7.00 46.40 -34.98
C ILE A 279 7.84 47.32 -35.86
N GLU A 280 8.74 48.07 -35.24
CA GLU A 280 9.80 48.82 -35.93
C GLU A 280 11.13 48.08 -35.83
N ILE A 281 11.90 48.07 -36.93
CA ILE A 281 13.22 47.42 -36.99
C ILE A 281 14.29 48.50 -37.07
N TYR A 282 15.33 48.36 -36.25
CA TYR A 282 16.46 49.28 -36.22
C TYR A 282 17.71 48.63 -36.80
N SER A 283 18.50 49.40 -37.56
CA SER A 283 19.90 49.06 -37.78
C SER A 283 20.70 49.25 -36.50
N LYS A 284 21.87 48.62 -36.41
CA LYS A 284 22.82 48.82 -35.29
C LYS A 284 23.10 50.31 -35.05
N ASN A 285 23.42 51.04 -36.12
CA ASN A 285 23.80 52.45 -36.02
C ASN A 285 22.61 53.32 -35.63
N ASP A 286 21.43 53.08 -36.20
CA ASP A 286 20.24 53.85 -35.86
C ASP A 286 19.89 53.66 -34.39
N PHE A 287 19.85 52.42 -33.91
CA PHE A 287 19.57 52.13 -32.51
C PHE A 287 20.56 52.80 -31.56
N ILE A 288 21.87 52.69 -31.85
CA ILE A 288 22.92 53.32 -31.03
C ILE A 288 22.77 54.84 -31.06
N ASN A 289 22.50 55.43 -32.23
CA ASN A 289 22.25 56.87 -32.35
C ASN A 289 21.03 57.28 -31.53
N THR A 290 19.91 56.55 -31.63
CA THR A 290 18.70 56.86 -30.86
C THR A 290 18.95 56.77 -29.35
N LEU A 291 19.71 55.77 -28.88
CA LEU A 291 20.06 55.62 -27.46
C LEU A 291 21.03 56.70 -26.93
N THR A 292 21.85 57.26 -27.80
CA THR A 292 22.88 58.26 -27.43
C THR A 292 22.45 59.69 -27.73
N THR A 293 21.35 59.87 -28.45
CA THR A 293 20.76 61.18 -28.70
C THR A 293 20.12 61.66 -27.39
N PRO A 294 20.37 62.91 -26.96
CA PRO A 294 19.80 63.48 -25.74
C PRO A 294 18.33 63.87 -25.96
N THR A 295 17.49 62.89 -26.32
CA THR A 295 16.05 63.03 -26.50
C THR A 295 15.32 62.08 -25.55
N GLU A 296 14.15 62.48 -25.05
CA GLU A 296 13.31 61.67 -24.16
C GLU A 296 12.74 60.40 -24.84
N SER A 297 12.93 60.26 -26.15
CA SER A 297 12.29 59.27 -27.01
C SER A 297 12.49 57.81 -26.58
N LEU A 298 13.58 57.49 -25.87
CA LEU A 298 13.91 56.13 -25.43
C LEU A 298 14.02 55.98 -23.90
N LYS A 299 13.51 56.94 -23.12
CA LYS A 299 13.40 56.72 -21.68
C LYS A 299 12.35 55.65 -21.41
N ASN A 300 12.58 54.85 -20.36
CA ASN A 300 11.71 53.74 -19.95
C ASN A 300 11.69 52.58 -20.95
N ILE A 301 12.81 52.29 -21.62
CA ILE A 301 12.94 51.03 -22.37
C ILE A 301 12.80 49.85 -21.41
N GLU A 302 11.93 48.92 -21.79
CA GLU A 302 11.85 47.58 -21.25
C GLU A 302 12.33 46.57 -22.30
N ILE A 303 13.37 45.83 -21.94
CA ILE A 303 13.85 44.71 -22.75
C ILE A 303 12.87 43.55 -22.60
N ILE A 304 12.43 43.01 -23.73
CA ILE A 304 11.51 41.88 -23.82
C ILE A 304 12.28 40.60 -24.13
N GLU A 305 13.26 40.69 -25.04
CA GLU A 305 14.08 39.55 -25.45
C GLU A 305 15.49 40.03 -25.79
N SER A 306 16.50 39.25 -25.45
CA SER A 306 17.88 39.49 -25.86
C SER A 306 18.58 38.15 -26.11
N GLN A 307 19.21 37.99 -27.28
CA GLN A 307 20.01 36.82 -27.62
C GLN A 307 21.45 37.20 -27.93
N ARG A 308 22.38 36.31 -27.58
CA ARG A 308 23.83 36.55 -27.68
C ARG A 308 24.54 35.45 -28.44
N LYS A 309 25.61 35.84 -29.13
CA LYS A 309 26.59 34.96 -29.76
C LYS A 309 27.97 35.63 -29.66
N ASN A 310 29.00 34.88 -29.28
CA ASN A 310 30.39 35.38 -29.17
C ASN A 310 30.51 36.71 -28.41
N GLU A 311 29.84 36.78 -27.26
CA GLU A 311 29.80 37.96 -26.39
C GLU A 311 29.12 39.22 -26.94
N GLN A 312 28.48 39.15 -28.11
CA GLN A 312 27.75 40.25 -28.72
C GLN A 312 26.24 39.96 -28.76
N ILE A 313 25.45 41.02 -28.72
CA ILE A 313 23.99 40.94 -28.90
C ILE A 313 23.70 40.78 -30.39
N VAL A 314 22.99 39.70 -30.75
CA VAL A 314 22.60 39.36 -32.12
C VAL A 314 21.09 39.52 -32.35
N LYS A 315 20.30 39.53 -31.28
CA LYS A 315 18.86 39.81 -31.33
C LYS A 315 18.45 40.63 -30.12
N LEU A 316 17.70 41.69 -30.32
CA LEU A 316 17.15 42.52 -29.25
C LEU A 316 15.69 42.85 -29.57
N LYS A 317 14.80 42.59 -28.62
CA LYS A 317 13.38 42.99 -28.68
C LYS A 317 13.07 43.85 -27.46
N PHE A 318 12.49 45.01 -27.66
CA PHE A 318 12.17 45.93 -26.58
C PHE A 318 10.85 46.67 -26.82
N ARG A 319 10.37 47.35 -25.79
CA ARG A 319 9.27 48.34 -25.89
C ARG A 319 9.59 49.53 -25.01
N ILE A 320 8.92 50.65 -25.27
CA ILE A 320 8.99 51.84 -24.43
C ILE A 320 7.76 51.84 -23.53
N LYS A 321 7.95 51.94 -22.21
CA LYS A 321 6.83 52.11 -21.27
C LYS A 321 6.39 53.56 -21.29
N SER A 322 5.10 53.78 -21.53
CA SER A 322 4.44 55.09 -21.34
C SER A 322 4.45 55.53 -19.88
#